data_AF-A0A9P8ID29-F1
#
_entry.id   AF-A0A9P8ID29-F1
#
_cell.length_a   1.000
_cell.length_b   1.000
_cell.length_c   1.000
_cell.angle_alpha   90.00
_cell.angle_beta   90.00
_cell.angle_gamma   90.00
#
_symmetry.space_group_name_H-M   'P 1'
#
loop_
_entity.id
_entity.type
_entity.pdbx_description
1 polymer ?
#
loop_
_entity_poly.entity_id
_entity_poly.type
_entity_poly.pdbx_seq_one_letter_code
_entity_poly.pdbx_strand_id
1 'polypeptide(L)'
;MGLVSQRTATLYPTNCGYWVYNTSDMMGASGSSMEVLQLSQLAQFISNGSSSALAWIDACYGSDMKSSHCDTLSNGRILWDSKRANCPFKGQCVGGDDGTAFTMTTGDITVRDFGINTKSKLTLKRESICAPIVMEPYRVEVTETKPVGGYAHLTFNGQNATQIPRSDSASPYMVSAWYPQPGMVVHPNLQAQTGNVSIIYISRNDLIHLHRTADPIFSATQEIPVPLLNITGYLPKWEERLGSIACVEKLQLCNDFGRGRECSPWTGVVRGENGEVDLGEFYEKCGSEDKGMIGLLFPRKLAGLTVGHTASGAGSNIAAARSLLMAPGPGGLWEMQTADGEEQWKAEVSQWFDIVLASMQLAVLYFPTSPPFLDTSLLVNEMLPESRFICTNVLVNTTKHTSIRYLGVVTIVGWSLLATGMSWWIRRRWEHWSPDLRQTAGAPSNAQAPNAIEAAQVADETGMEGALPLRPLP
;
A
#
# COMPACT_ATOMS: atom_id res chain seq x y z
N MET A 1 -32.99 0.59 -21.50
CA MET A 1 -31.75 0.03 -20.93
C MET A 1 -30.95 1.17 -20.34
N GLY A 2 -30.84 1.25 -19.02
CA GLY A 2 -29.94 2.19 -18.35
C GLY A 2 -28.71 1.43 -17.87
N LEU A 3 -27.54 1.76 -18.41
CA LEU A 3 -26.26 1.23 -17.93
C LEU A 3 -25.94 1.89 -16.58
N VAL A 4 -26.13 1.14 -15.49
CA VAL A 4 -25.66 1.54 -14.16
C VAL A 4 -24.15 1.33 -14.15
N SER A 5 -23.40 2.43 -14.32
CA SER A 5 -21.98 2.39 -14.68
C SER A 5 -21.00 2.26 -13.51
N GLN A 6 -21.42 2.20 -12.24
CA GLN A 6 -20.49 1.87 -11.13
C GLN A 6 -21.26 1.43 -9.88
N ARG A 7 -20.81 0.32 -9.27
CA ARG A 7 -21.41 -0.31 -8.06
C ARG A 7 -20.60 0.06 -6.83
N THR A 8 -20.66 1.33 -6.45
CA THR A 8 -20.05 1.79 -5.21
C THR A 8 -21.03 1.56 -4.06
N ALA A 9 -20.59 0.90 -3.01
CA ALA A 9 -21.34 0.67 -1.78
C ALA A 9 -20.63 1.34 -0.60
N THR A 10 -21.41 1.86 0.34
CA THR A 10 -20.90 2.30 1.65
C THR A 10 -20.94 1.13 2.62
N LEU A 11 -19.86 0.94 3.39
CA LEU A 11 -19.82 -0.06 4.44
C LEU A 11 -20.63 0.40 5.67
N TYR A 12 -21.30 -0.53 6.34
CA TYR A 12 -22.01 -0.32 7.62
C TYR A 12 -21.61 -1.41 8.61
N PRO A 13 -20.37 -1.39 9.10
CA PRO A 13 -19.89 -2.43 10.00
C PRO A 13 -20.49 -2.28 11.41
N THR A 14 -20.60 -3.39 12.13
CA THR A 14 -20.97 -3.37 13.57
C THR A 14 -19.83 -2.89 14.45
N ASN A 15 -18.58 -3.17 14.04
CA ASN A 15 -17.36 -2.73 14.71
C ASN A 15 -16.54 -1.89 13.73
N CYS A 16 -16.21 -0.67 14.11
CA CYS A 16 -15.38 0.22 13.31
C CYS A 16 -14.48 1.05 14.22
N GLY A 17 -13.28 1.37 13.78
CA GLY A 17 -12.37 2.27 14.49
C GLY A 17 -10.90 1.86 14.34
N TYR A 18 -10.07 2.38 15.25
CA TYR A 18 -8.65 2.10 15.27
C TYR A 18 -8.40 0.79 16.02
N TRP A 19 -7.89 -0.19 15.29
CA TRP A 19 -7.50 -1.48 15.86
C TRP A 19 -6.14 -1.34 16.52
N VAL A 20 -6.12 -1.19 17.84
CA VAL A 20 -4.89 -1.03 18.63
C VAL A 20 -4.75 -2.16 19.64
N TYR A 21 -3.50 -2.53 19.90
CA TYR A 21 -3.19 -3.44 21.00
C TYR A 21 -3.51 -2.79 22.34
N ASN A 22 -4.08 -3.58 23.25
CA ASN A 22 -4.36 -3.13 24.61
C ASN A 22 -3.06 -2.91 25.39
N THR A 23 -2.52 -1.69 25.35
CA THR A 23 -1.25 -1.37 26.01
C THR A 23 -1.41 -1.10 27.50
N SER A 24 -2.63 -0.97 28.04
CA SER A 24 -2.81 -0.84 29.50
C SER A 24 -2.33 -2.09 30.24
N ASP A 25 -2.38 -3.25 29.59
CA ASP A 25 -1.92 -4.52 30.15
C ASP A 25 -0.39 -4.65 30.08
N MET A 26 0.30 -3.82 29.27
CA MET A 26 1.77 -3.81 29.16
C MET A 26 2.46 -3.24 30.40
N MET A 27 1.83 -2.28 31.07
CA MET A 27 2.41 -1.59 32.23
C MET A 27 1.97 -2.22 33.58
N GLY A 28 1.18 -3.29 33.53
CA GLY A 28 0.80 -4.07 34.70
C GLY A 28 1.91 -5.04 35.12
N ALA A 29 1.99 -5.35 36.42
CA ALA A 29 2.98 -6.25 37.03
C ALA A 29 2.94 -7.73 36.56
N SER A 30 2.25 -8.04 35.46
CA SER A 30 2.05 -9.37 34.91
C SER A 30 3.20 -9.81 33.99
N GLY A 31 4.41 -9.96 34.56
CA GLY A 31 5.50 -10.80 34.04
C GLY A 31 6.10 -10.48 32.65
N SER A 32 7.39 -10.77 32.49
CA SER A 32 8.13 -10.65 31.22
C SER A 32 7.53 -11.42 30.04
N SER A 33 6.69 -12.44 30.29
CA SER A 33 6.06 -13.24 29.25
C SER A 33 4.95 -12.52 28.49
N MET A 34 4.17 -11.66 29.15
CA MET A 34 3.06 -10.93 28.51
C MET A 34 3.61 -9.85 27.57
N GLU A 35 4.66 -9.15 28.00
CA GLU A 35 5.38 -8.17 27.18
C GLU A 35 5.96 -8.80 25.91
N VAL A 36 6.60 -9.97 26.03
CA VAL A 36 7.13 -10.72 24.87
C VAL A 36 6.01 -11.14 23.92
N LEU A 37 4.88 -11.63 24.44
CA LEU A 37 3.73 -12.00 23.62
C LEU A 37 3.19 -10.78 22.85
N GLN A 38 3.03 -9.64 23.52
CA GLN A 38 2.52 -8.42 22.89
C GLN A 38 3.52 -7.84 21.86
N LEU A 39 4.82 -7.88 22.13
CA LEU A 39 5.85 -7.51 21.15
C LEU A 39 5.83 -8.44 19.93
N SER A 40 5.63 -9.74 20.13
CA SER A 40 5.51 -10.69 19.03
C SER A 40 4.27 -10.42 18.16
N GLN A 41 3.15 -10.03 18.79
CA GLN A 41 1.93 -9.67 18.08
C GLN A 41 2.09 -8.36 17.31
N LEU A 42 2.74 -7.36 17.90
CA LEU A 42 3.07 -6.11 17.20
C LEU A 42 3.97 -6.40 15.98
N ALA A 43 4.99 -7.25 16.14
CA ALA A 43 5.84 -7.67 15.02
C ALA A 43 5.04 -8.38 13.92
N GLN A 44 4.09 -9.25 14.30
CA GLN A 44 3.17 -9.90 13.35
C GLN A 44 2.25 -8.89 12.65
N PHE A 45 1.71 -7.90 13.36
CA PHE A 45 0.91 -6.83 12.76
C PHE A 45 1.70 -6.10 11.68
N ILE A 46 2.93 -5.72 12.00
CA ILE A 46 3.80 -4.98 11.10
C ILE A 46 4.17 -5.84 9.89
N SER A 47 4.55 -7.10 10.10
CA SER A 47 4.95 -8.01 9.03
C SER A 47 3.78 -8.41 8.12
N ASN A 48 2.64 -8.80 8.71
CA ASN A 48 1.44 -9.17 7.94
C ASN A 48 0.82 -7.94 7.25
N GLY A 49 0.83 -6.78 7.90
CA GLY A 49 0.40 -5.51 7.29
C GLY A 49 1.26 -5.14 6.09
N SER A 50 2.59 -5.20 6.23
CA SER A 50 3.52 -4.94 5.14
C SER A 50 3.36 -5.97 4.01
N SER A 51 3.16 -7.25 4.34
CA SER A 51 2.92 -8.32 3.37
C SER A 51 1.59 -8.11 2.62
N SER A 52 0.54 -7.67 3.31
CA SER A 52 -0.74 -7.36 2.69
C SER A 52 -0.66 -6.13 1.78
N ALA A 53 0.09 -5.11 2.18
CA ALA A 53 0.36 -3.94 1.35
C ALA A 53 1.22 -4.31 0.12
N LEU A 54 2.22 -5.18 0.28
CA LEU A 54 3.02 -5.70 -0.83
C LEU A 54 2.17 -6.51 -1.81
N ALA A 55 1.28 -7.37 -1.32
CA ALA A 55 0.33 -8.09 -2.16
C ALA A 55 -0.63 -7.13 -2.90
N TRP A 56 -1.03 -6.02 -2.27
CA TRP A 56 -1.81 -4.98 -2.94
C TRP A 56 -1.01 -4.31 -4.06
N ILE A 57 0.27 -3.99 -3.84
CA ILE A 57 1.16 -3.41 -4.86
C ILE A 57 1.34 -4.37 -6.04
N ASP A 58 1.64 -5.63 -5.76
CA ASP A 58 1.81 -6.66 -6.80
C ASP A 58 0.53 -6.90 -7.59
N ALA A 59 -0.64 -6.63 -7.01
CA ALA A 59 -1.93 -6.74 -7.68
C ALA A 59 -2.37 -5.45 -8.39
N CYS A 60 -1.99 -4.26 -7.89
CA CYS A 60 -2.62 -2.98 -8.23
C CYS A 60 -1.69 -1.83 -8.67
N TYR A 61 -0.37 -1.92 -8.50
CA TYR A 61 0.55 -0.83 -8.82
C TYR A 61 1.32 -0.96 -10.15
N GLY A 62 1.37 -2.14 -10.77
CA GLY A 62 1.97 -2.40 -12.10
C GLY A 62 1.17 -1.90 -13.32
N SER A 63 1.79 -1.98 -14.50
CA SER A 63 1.29 -1.40 -15.77
C SER A 63 0.08 -2.12 -16.39
N ASP A 64 -0.01 -3.45 -16.25
CA ASP A 64 -0.94 -4.29 -17.04
C ASP A 64 -2.10 -4.86 -16.22
N MET A 65 -2.54 -4.12 -15.19
CA MET A 65 -3.34 -4.71 -14.13
C MET A 65 -4.83 -4.78 -14.43
N LYS A 66 -5.35 -6.01 -14.34
CA LYS A 66 -6.77 -6.37 -14.52
C LYS A 66 -7.35 -7.09 -13.30
N SER A 67 -6.67 -7.04 -12.16
CA SER A 67 -7.16 -7.71 -10.96
C SER A 67 -8.42 -7.00 -10.47
N SER A 68 -9.53 -7.73 -10.39
CA SER A 68 -10.78 -7.22 -9.81
C SER A 68 -10.64 -6.82 -8.34
N HIS A 69 -9.56 -7.22 -7.67
CA HIS A 69 -9.24 -6.76 -6.32
C HIS A 69 -8.93 -5.26 -6.27
N CYS A 70 -8.31 -4.70 -7.31
CA CYS A 70 -7.93 -3.28 -7.36
C CYS A 70 -9.14 -2.37 -7.48
N ASP A 71 -10.24 -2.89 -8.02
CA ASP A 71 -11.50 -2.16 -8.07
C ASP A 71 -12.11 -1.97 -6.68
N THR A 72 -11.67 -2.70 -5.64
CA THR A 72 -12.27 -2.59 -4.30
C THR A 72 -12.22 -1.16 -3.77
N LEU A 73 -11.13 -0.43 -4.01
CA LEU A 73 -10.98 0.98 -3.67
C LEU A 73 -11.30 1.87 -4.88
N SER A 74 -11.66 3.13 -4.63
CA SER A 74 -11.91 4.11 -5.71
C SER A 74 -10.68 4.31 -6.60
N ASN A 75 -9.49 4.35 -5.98
CA ASN A 75 -8.21 4.37 -6.67
C ASN A 75 -7.38 3.18 -6.23
N GLY A 76 -6.95 2.35 -7.20
CA GLY A 76 -6.09 1.21 -6.94
C GLY A 76 -4.65 1.59 -6.56
N ARG A 77 -4.19 2.78 -6.95
CA ARG A 77 -2.80 3.26 -6.79
C ARG A 77 -2.75 4.75 -6.46
N ILE A 78 -1.86 5.13 -5.55
CA ILE A 78 -1.44 6.52 -5.35
C ILE A 78 -0.20 6.77 -6.20
N LEU A 79 -0.26 7.76 -7.08
CA LEU A 79 0.87 8.15 -7.94
C LEU A 79 1.85 9.03 -7.17
N TRP A 80 3.13 8.86 -7.48
CA TRP A 80 4.22 9.65 -6.96
C TRP A 80 5.30 9.79 -8.03
N ASP A 81 6.08 10.87 -7.91
CA ASP A 81 7.18 11.20 -8.81
C ASP A 81 8.51 11.02 -8.09
N SER A 82 9.54 10.72 -8.86
CA SER A 82 10.89 10.52 -8.36
C SER A 82 11.87 11.51 -8.97
N LYS A 83 12.88 11.91 -8.19
CA LYS A 83 13.98 12.75 -8.69
C LYS A 83 15.25 12.55 -7.88
N ARG A 84 16.40 12.84 -8.50
CA ARG A 84 17.67 12.99 -7.78
C ARG A 84 17.61 14.23 -6.89
N ALA A 85 18.25 14.14 -5.74
CA ALA A 85 18.36 15.23 -4.77
C ALA A 85 19.71 15.22 -4.08
N ASN A 86 19.99 16.30 -3.35
CA ASN A 86 21.16 16.39 -2.50
C ASN A 86 20.93 15.61 -1.20
N CYS A 87 22.02 15.10 -0.65
CA CYS A 87 22.06 14.43 0.63
C CYS A 87 21.50 15.34 1.74
N PRO A 88 20.50 14.88 2.51
CA PRO A 88 19.99 15.65 3.65
C PRO A 88 20.92 15.58 4.87
N PHE A 89 21.96 14.72 4.84
CA PHE A 89 22.87 14.45 5.95
C PHE A 89 24.30 14.85 5.58
N LYS A 90 24.66 16.12 5.78
CA LYS A 90 25.92 16.70 5.33
C LYS A 90 27.15 15.84 5.66
N GLY A 91 27.87 15.40 4.63
CA GLY A 91 29.07 14.57 4.73
C GLY A 91 28.83 13.13 5.18
N GLN A 92 27.58 12.67 5.25
CA GLN A 92 27.23 11.32 5.69
C GLN A 92 26.75 10.40 4.55
N CYS A 93 26.46 10.93 3.36
CA CYS A 93 26.03 10.10 2.23
C CYS A 93 27.20 9.44 1.49
N VAL A 94 26.99 8.21 1.05
CA VAL A 94 27.93 7.52 0.15
C VAL A 94 27.94 8.24 -1.20
N GLY A 95 29.12 8.60 -1.69
CA GLY A 95 29.29 9.35 -2.94
C GLY A 95 29.24 10.88 -2.80
N GLY A 96 29.07 11.42 -1.58
CA GLY A 96 29.06 12.86 -1.31
C GLY A 96 27.67 13.48 -1.19
N ASP A 97 27.61 14.81 -1.10
CA ASP A 97 26.37 15.54 -0.77
C ASP A 97 25.51 15.88 -2.00
N ASP A 98 26.09 15.89 -3.20
CA ASP A 98 25.41 16.39 -4.41
C ASP A 98 24.83 15.24 -5.26
N GLY A 99 23.52 15.23 -5.46
CA GLY A 99 22.84 14.29 -6.35
C GLY A 99 22.85 12.81 -5.93
N THR A 100 23.29 12.49 -4.72
CA THR A 100 23.38 11.12 -4.18
C THR A 100 22.08 10.61 -3.55
N ALA A 101 21.16 11.52 -3.21
CA ALA A 101 19.88 11.18 -2.63
C ALA A 101 18.80 10.94 -3.70
N PHE A 102 17.79 10.19 -3.31
CA PHE A 102 16.62 9.86 -4.11
C PHE A 102 15.37 10.37 -3.39
N THR A 103 14.64 11.26 -4.04
CA THR A 103 13.40 11.84 -3.51
C THR A 103 12.20 11.20 -4.17
N MET A 104 11.25 10.79 -3.35
CA MET A 104 9.94 10.28 -3.75
C MET A 104 8.88 11.22 -3.19
N THR A 105 8.10 11.85 -4.07
CA THR A 105 7.12 12.87 -3.68
C THR A 105 5.77 12.55 -4.28
N THR A 106 4.72 12.58 -3.47
CA THR A 106 3.34 12.46 -3.97
C THR A 106 2.85 13.82 -4.46
N GLY A 107 1.89 13.80 -5.38
CA GLY A 107 1.03 14.96 -5.63
C GLY A 107 0.12 15.28 -4.44
N ASP A 108 -0.87 16.15 -4.69
CA ASP A 108 -1.99 16.34 -3.78
C ASP A 108 -2.87 15.10 -3.72
N ILE A 109 -2.77 14.32 -2.65
CA ILE A 109 -3.64 13.17 -2.39
C ILE A 109 -4.89 13.67 -1.68
N THR A 110 -6.04 13.51 -2.31
CA THR A 110 -7.34 13.83 -1.74
C THR A 110 -7.87 12.68 -0.89
N VAL A 111 -8.76 12.99 0.05
CA VAL A 111 -9.52 11.97 0.83
C VAL A 111 -10.31 10.99 -0.05
N ARG A 112 -10.67 11.39 -1.28
CA ARG A 112 -11.34 10.52 -2.26
C ARG A 112 -10.39 9.49 -2.87
N ASP A 113 -9.10 9.80 -2.94
CA ASP A 113 -8.09 8.86 -3.44
C ASP A 113 -7.88 7.69 -2.47
N PHE A 114 -8.28 7.87 -1.21
CA PHE A 114 -8.37 6.80 -0.22
C PHE A 114 -9.74 6.09 -0.20
N GLY A 115 -10.69 6.50 -1.04
CA GLY A 115 -12.03 5.91 -1.07
C GLY A 115 -12.99 6.43 0.00
N ILE A 116 -12.83 7.66 0.50
CA ILE A 116 -13.74 8.23 1.50
C ILE A 116 -14.67 9.26 0.87
N ASN A 117 -15.98 9.05 1.04
CA ASN A 117 -17.04 9.93 0.57
C ASN A 117 -17.29 11.08 1.55
N THR A 118 -16.45 12.10 1.52
CA THR A 118 -16.66 13.33 2.31
C THR A 118 -16.63 14.57 1.41
N LYS A 119 -17.18 15.68 1.94
CA LYS A 119 -17.06 17.02 1.35
C LYS A 119 -15.74 17.71 1.70
N SER A 120 -14.96 17.14 2.62
CA SER A 120 -13.64 17.62 3.01
C SER A 120 -12.79 17.96 1.78
N LYS A 121 -12.09 19.10 1.88
CA LYS A 121 -11.10 19.57 0.91
C LYS A 121 -9.67 19.27 1.36
N LEU A 122 -9.53 18.46 2.42
CA LEU A 122 -8.24 18.05 2.93
C LEU A 122 -7.47 17.27 1.86
N THR A 123 -6.25 17.72 1.62
CA THR A 123 -5.27 17.04 0.78
C THR A 123 -4.01 16.75 1.59
N LEU A 124 -3.37 15.64 1.29
CA LEU A 124 -2.11 15.21 1.85
C LEU A 124 -1.03 15.24 0.76
N LYS A 125 0.14 15.75 1.10
CA LYS A 125 1.38 15.50 0.35
C LYS A 125 2.36 14.75 1.24
N ARG A 126 3.10 13.82 0.66
CA ARG A 126 4.16 13.07 1.31
C ARG A 126 5.44 13.22 0.50
N GLU A 127 6.57 13.36 1.19
CA GLU A 127 7.89 13.29 0.59
C GLU A 127 8.82 12.43 1.46
N SER A 128 9.57 11.54 0.81
CA SER A 128 10.66 10.78 1.43
C SER A 128 11.94 11.01 0.64
N ILE A 129 13.00 11.49 1.31
CA ILE A 129 14.33 11.68 0.74
C ILE A 129 15.25 10.62 1.35
N CYS A 130 15.67 9.64 0.55
CA CYS A 130 16.51 8.54 0.99
C CYS A 130 17.91 8.63 0.37
N ALA A 131 18.93 8.26 1.13
CA ALA A 131 20.29 8.15 0.63
C ALA A 131 21.05 7.02 1.35
N PRO A 132 21.92 6.28 0.64
CA PRO A 132 22.92 5.42 1.25
C PRO A 132 23.83 6.26 2.16
N ILE A 133 24.09 5.81 3.38
CA ILE A 133 24.94 6.53 4.34
C ILE A 133 26.19 5.74 4.71
N VAL A 134 27.25 6.46 5.10
CA VAL A 134 28.50 5.86 5.59
C VAL A 134 28.28 5.25 6.97
N MET A 135 28.76 4.02 7.17
CA MET A 135 28.58 3.30 8.43
C MET A 135 29.78 3.41 9.38
N GLU A 136 31.00 3.55 8.85
CA GLU A 136 32.23 3.46 9.65
C GLU A 136 32.29 4.46 10.83
N PRO A 137 31.82 5.72 10.71
CA PRO A 137 31.80 6.65 11.84
C PRO A 137 30.93 6.22 13.02
N TYR A 138 30.03 5.25 12.81
CA TYR A 138 29.04 4.78 13.79
C TYR A 138 29.37 3.39 14.33
N ARG A 139 30.50 2.80 13.90
CA ARG A 139 30.91 1.47 14.32
C ARG A 139 31.26 1.45 15.81
N VAL A 140 30.69 0.49 16.52
CA VAL A 140 30.96 0.23 17.93
C VAL A 140 31.51 -1.17 18.07
N GLU A 141 32.65 -1.29 18.73
CA GLU A 141 33.22 -2.59 19.10
C GLU A 141 32.34 -3.22 20.19
N VAL A 142 31.66 -4.30 19.83
CA VAL A 142 30.94 -5.14 20.80
C VAL A 142 31.99 -6.08 21.39
N THR A 143 32.14 -6.07 22.72
CA THR A 143 33.15 -6.80 23.50
C THR A 143 33.47 -8.23 23.01
N GLU A 144 34.74 -8.64 23.20
CA GLU A 144 35.54 -9.78 22.69
C GLU A 144 34.87 -11.13 22.34
N THR A 145 33.66 -11.45 22.79
CA THR A 145 33.07 -12.78 22.60
C THR A 145 32.42 -12.99 21.24
N LYS A 146 32.18 -11.93 20.45
CA LYS A 146 31.66 -12.03 19.08
C LYS A 146 32.36 -11.04 18.15
N PRO A 147 33.02 -11.48 17.06
CA PRO A 147 33.76 -10.61 16.14
C PRO A 147 32.88 -9.73 15.24
N VAL A 148 31.57 -9.62 15.52
CA VAL A 148 30.63 -8.84 14.71
C VAL A 148 30.49 -7.46 15.33
N GLY A 149 31.11 -6.45 14.70
CA GLY A 149 30.94 -5.05 15.10
C GLY A 149 29.47 -4.62 15.01
N GLY A 150 29.03 -3.84 15.99
CA GLY A 150 27.71 -3.21 15.97
C GLY A 150 27.79 -1.78 15.44
N TYR A 151 26.63 -1.15 15.25
CA TYR A 151 26.55 0.26 14.87
C TYR A 151 25.59 1.03 15.78
N ALA A 152 26.01 2.20 16.25
CA ALA A 152 25.24 3.06 17.13
C ALA A 152 24.86 4.37 16.40
N HIS A 153 23.87 4.29 15.52
CA HIS A 153 23.35 5.48 14.83
C HIS A 153 22.30 6.24 15.65
N LEU A 154 21.86 5.69 16.79
CA LEU A 154 20.85 6.30 17.66
C LEU A 154 21.23 6.17 19.13
N THR A 155 20.60 7.01 19.94
CA THR A 155 20.52 6.86 21.38
C THR A 155 19.09 6.59 21.81
N PHE A 156 18.89 5.67 22.75
CA PHE A 156 17.63 5.44 23.44
C PHE A 156 17.78 5.88 24.89
N ASN A 157 16.98 6.85 25.35
CA ASN A 157 17.07 7.44 26.69
C ASN A 157 18.51 7.89 27.06
N GLY A 158 19.21 8.48 26.08
CA GLY A 158 20.58 8.96 26.24
C GLY A 158 21.67 7.89 26.21
N GLN A 159 21.33 6.61 26.08
CA GLN A 159 22.29 5.51 25.91
C GLN A 159 22.40 5.11 24.45
N ASN A 160 23.61 4.81 23.96
CA ASN A 160 23.83 4.35 22.60
C ASN A 160 23.05 3.05 22.35
N ALA A 161 22.14 3.07 21.37
CA ALA A 161 21.41 1.91 20.93
C ALA A 161 22.23 1.21 19.84
N THR A 162 23.02 0.21 20.25
CA THR A 162 23.84 -0.57 19.33
C THR A 162 22.99 -1.62 18.63
N GLN A 163 22.98 -1.58 17.30
CA GLN A 163 22.40 -2.64 16.49
C GLN A 163 23.48 -3.60 16.03
N ILE A 164 23.18 -4.90 16.06
CA ILE A 164 24.00 -5.95 15.45
C ILE A 164 23.23 -6.38 14.19
N PRO A 165 23.41 -5.68 13.06
CA PRO A 165 22.61 -5.91 11.87
C PRO A 165 23.01 -7.19 11.12
N ARG A 166 23.96 -7.97 11.63
CA ARG A 166 24.40 -9.22 11.04
C ARG A 166 24.15 -10.38 11.98
N SER A 167 23.28 -11.28 11.55
CA SER A 167 23.15 -12.64 12.02
C SER A 167 23.48 -13.51 10.81
N ASP A 168 24.47 -14.39 10.87
CA ASP A 168 24.82 -15.33 9.78
C ASP A 168 23.73 -16.41 9.55
N SER A 169 22.47 -16.08 9.88
CA SER A 169 21.29 -16.91 9.66
C SER A 169 20.93 -16.98 8.18
N ALA A 170 20.25 -18.07 7.83
CA ALA A 170 20.08 -18.65 6.49
C ALA A 170 19.37 -17.81 5.40
N SER A 171 19.03 -16.54 5.60
CA SER A 171 18.36 -15.74 4.55
C SER A 171 19.37 -14.98 3.69
N PRO A 172 19.25 -14.96 2.35
CA PRO A 172 20.16 -14.22 1.47
C PRO A 172 20.25 -12.73 1.81
N TYR A 173 19.14 -12.14 2.28
CA TYR A 173 19.09 -10.79 2.81
C TYR A 173 18.38 -10.74 4.14
N MET A 174 18.87 -9.89 5.03
CA MET A 174 18.17 -9.52 6.25
C MET A 174 18.09 -8.00 6.34
N VAL A 175 16.86 -7.51 6.39
CA VAL A 175 16.55 -6.08 6.57
C VAL A 175 16.15 -5.84 8.01
N SER A 176 16.70 -4.78 8.58
CA SER A 176 16.28 -4.25 9.86
C SER A 176 16.27 -2.75 9.78
N ALA A 177 15.42 -2.07 10.56
CA ALA A 177 15.36 -0.63 10.52
C ALA A 177 15.06 -0.02 11.88
N TRP A 178 15.61 1.16 12.09
CA TRP A 178 15.16 2.10 13.09
C TRP A 178 14.27 3.13 12.44
N TYR A 179 13.23 3.49 13.16
CA TYR A 179 12.30 4.55 12.80
C TYR A 179 11.99 5.34 14.07
N PRO A 180 11.53 6.59 13.96
CA PRO A 180 11.33 7.41 15.15
C PRO A 180 10.31 6.80 16.09
N GLN A 181 10.70 6.71 17.36
CA GLN A 181 9.88 6.27 18.48
C GLN A 181 10.12 7.22 19.66
N PRO A 182 9.19 7.27 20.63
CA PRO A 182 9.46 7.87 21.93
C PRO A 182 10.81 7.44 22.53
N GLY A 183 11.58 8.39 23.05
CA GLY A 183 12.89 8.18 23.67
C GLY A 183 14.05 7.92 22.70
N MET A 184 13.79 7.75 21.40
CA MET A 184 14.82 7.55 20.39
C MET A 184 15.24 8.86 19.75
N VAL A 185 16.55 9.13 19.80
CA VAL A 185 17.17 10.29 19.16
C VAL A 185 18.22 9.79 18.17
N VAL A 186 18.08 10.22 16.92
CA VAL A 186 19.07 9.94 15.86
C VAL A 186 20.35 10.74 16.13
N HIS A 187 21.49 10.13 15.83
CA HIS A 187 22.79 10.78 15.98
C HIS A 187 22.81 12.19 15.34
N PRO A 188 23.42 13.21 15.97
CA PRO A 188 23.36 14.61 15.51
C PRO A 188 23.72 14.81 14.02
N ASN A 189 24.70 14.07 13.50
CA ASN A 189 25.12 14.15 12.09
C ASN A 189 24.06 13.62 11.10
N LEU A 190 23.09 12.85 11.58
CA LEU A 190 22.01 12.27 10.79
C LEU A 190 20.66 12.95 11.11
N GLN A 191 20.67 14.08 11.82
CA GLN A 191 19.47 14.87 12.04
C GLN A 191 19.15 15.70 10.80
N ALA A 192 17.88 15.71 10.42
CA ALA A 192 17.36 16.60 9.38
C ALA A 192 16.72 17.83 10.02
N GLN A 193 16.73 18.97 9.31
CA GLN A 193 16.08 20.21 9.79
C GLN A 193 14.57 20.04 9.97
N THR A 194 13.95 19.25 9.09
CA THR A 194 12.51 18.98 9.10
C THR A 194 12.28 17.52 8.71
N GLY A 195 11.31 16.88 9.36
CA GLY A 195 10.93 15.51 9.05
C GLY A 195 11.48 14.49 10.03
N ASN A 196 11.06 13.24 9.83
CA ASN A 196 11.47 12.10 10.62
C ASN A 196 12.59 11.33 9.93
N VAL A 197 13.58 10.88 10.69
CA VAL A 197 14.69 10.12 10.14
C VAL A 197 14.53 8.65 10.49
N SER A 198 14.50 7.78 9.48
CA SER A 198 14.60 6.34 9.63
C SER A 198 15.92 5.82 9.06
N ILE A 199 16.51 4.80 9.68
CA ILE A 199 17.76 4.18 9.23
C ILE A 199 17.48 2.71 8.98
N ILE A 200 17.79 2.25 7.79
CA ILE A 200 17.52 0.90 7.30
C ILE A 200 18.86 0.24 7.06
N TYR A 201 19.03 -0.97 7.56
CA TYR A 201 20.21 -1.79 7.37
C TYR A 201 19.83 -2.98 6.52
N ILE A 202 20.59 -3.18 5.45
CA ILE A 202 20.50 -4.35 4.60
C ILE A 202 21.79 -5.13 4.82
N SER A 203 21.66 -6.31 5.41
CA SER A 203 22.75 -7.28 5.46
C SER A 203 22.48 -8.36 4.41
N ARG A 204 23.56 -8.85 3.81
CA ARG A 204 23.52 -9.93 2.83
C ARG A 204 24.54 -11.01 3.19
N ASN A 205 24.15 -12.25 2.91
CA ASN A 205 25.05 -13.39 3.01
C ASN A 205 26.00 -13.44 1.80
N ASP A 206 26.75 -14.54 1.64
CA ASP A 206 27.63 -14.84 0.51
C ASP A 206 26.85 -15.04 -0.81
N LEU A 207 26.07 -14.03 -1.20
CA LEU A 207 25.23 -14.04 -2.38
C LEU A 207 26.06 -13.72 -3.62
N ILE A 208 25.97 -14.58 -4.64
CA ILE A 208 26.65 -14.39 -5.92
C ILE A 208 25.79 -13.51 -6.80
N HIS A 209 26.33 -12.42 -7.32
CA HIS A 209 25.67 -11.60 -8.33
C HIS A 209 26.07 -12.10 -9.72
N LEU A 210 25.11 -12.24 -10.64
CA LEU A 210 25.40 -12.56 -12.04
C LEU A 210 26.05 -11.40 -12.79
N HIS A 211 25.74 -10.17 -12.35
CA HIS A 211 26.21 -8.94 -12.95
C HIS A 211 27.10 -8.19 -11.97
N ARG A 212 28.12 -7.51 -12.50
CA ARG A 212 28.96 -6.61 -11.73
C ARG A 212 28.15 -5.36 -11.40
N THR A 213 27.99 -5.04 -10.13
CA THR A 213 27.28 -3.82 -9.72
C THR A 213 28.15 -2.93 -8.82
N ALA A 214 28.10 -1.63 -9.06
CA ALA A 214 28.71 -0.59 -8.24
C ALA A 214 27.68 0.13 -7.35
N ASP A 215 26.50 -0.48 -7.17
CA ASP A 215 25.47 0.04 -6.26
C ASP A 215 26.02 0.22 -4.84
N PRO A 216 25.83 1.37 -4.19
CA PRO A 216 26.42 1.65 -2.88
C PRO A 216 25.96 0.71 -1.76
N ILE A 217 24.84 0.01 -1.93
CA ILE A 217 24.29 -0.95 -0.96
C ILE A 217 24.49 -2.39 -1.46
N PHE A 218 24.30 -2.61 -2.75
CA PHE A 218 24.36 -3.93 -3.38
C PHE A 218 25.67 -4.19 -4.13
N SER A 219 26.73 -3.42 -3.89
CA SER A 219 28.05 -3.54 -4.56
C SER A 219 28.54 -4.99 -4.64
N ALA A 220 28.87 -5.45 -5.84
CA ALA A 220 29.43 -6.77 -6.07
C ALA A 220 30.45 -6.64 -7.21
N THR A 221 31.72 -6.53 -6.83
CA THR A 221 32.80 -6.20 -7.77
C THR A 221 33.90 -7.25 -7.79
N GLN A 222 33.90 -8.20 -6.85
CA GLN A 222 34.91 -9.25 -6.79
C GLN A 222 34.50 -10.42 -7.68
N GLU A 223 35.22 -10.60 -8.79
CA GLU A 223 35.00 -11.72 -9.71
C GLU A 223 35.28 -13.07 -9.05
N ILE A 224 34.39 -14.02 -9.27
CA ILE A 224 34.56 -15.43 -8.90
C ILE A 224 34.14 -16.33 -10.07
N PRO A 225 34.91 -17.39 -10.38
CA PRO A 225 34.47 -18.37 -11.36
C PRO A 225 33.31 -19.20 -10.77
N VAL A 226 32.29 -19.47 -11.59
CA VAL A 226 31.17 -20.39 -11.28
C VAL A 226 31.28 -21.58 -12.24
N PRO A 227 32.13 -22.59 -11.93
CA PRO A 227 32.53 -23.61 -12.91
C PRO A 227 31.36 -24.43 -13.43
N LEU A 228 30.34 -24.67 -12.60
CA LEU A 228 29.20 -25.51 -12.96
C LEU A 228 28.33 -24.91 -14.08
N LEU A 229 28.27 -23.58 -14.14
CA LEU A 229 27.54 -22.83 -15.16
C LEU A 229 28.46 -22.28 -16.25
N ASN A 230 29.79 -22.42 -16.09
CA ASN A 230 30.80 -21.83 -16.97
C ASN A 230 30.61 -20.31 -17.17
N ILE A 231 30.29 -19.60 -16.09
CA ILE A 231 30.12 -18.14 -16.06
C ILE A 231 31.01 -17.53 -14.97
N THR A 232 31.19 -16.22 -15.04
CA THR A 232 31.80 -15.41 -13.98
C THR A 232 30.70 -14.79 -13.13
N GLY A 233 30.71 -15.04 -11.83
CA GLY A 233 29.88 -14.35 -10.86
C GLY A 233 30.66 -13.26 -10.13
N TYR A 234 29.97 -12.47 -9.32
CA TYR A 234 30.55 -11.38 -8.56
C TYR A 234 30.13 -11.46 -7.09
N LEU A 235 31.06 -11.28 -6.16
CA LEU A 235 30.79 -11.20 -4.73
C LEU A 235 30.98 -9.77 -4.21
N PRO A 236 30.26 -9.40 -3.15
CA PRO A 236 30.59 -8.23 -2.35
C PRO A 236 31.89 -8.46 -1.57
N LYS A 237 32.68 -7.40 -1.39
CA LYS A 237 33.76 -7.44 -0.39
C LYS A 237 33.16 -7.65 1.00
N TRP A 238 33.94 -8.22 1.91
CA TRP A 238 33.46 -8.57 3.25
C TRP A 238 32.84 -7.38 3.98
N GLU A 239 33.51 -6.23 3.94
CA GLU A 239 33.08 -4.96 4.53
C GLU A 239 31.86 -4.33 3.82
N GLU A 240 31.58 -4.71 2.57
CA GLU A 240 30.47 -4.20 1.76
C GLU A 240 29.19 -5.07 1.91
N ARG A 241 29.23 -6.15 2.70
CA ARG A 241 28.07 -7.04 2.92
C ARG A 241 26.97 -6.45 3.78
N LEU A 242 27.24 -5.31 4.39
CA LEU A 242 26.28 -4.55 5.15
C LEU A 242 26.23 -3.15 4.54
N GLY A 243 25.03 -2.70 4.21
CA GLY A 243 24.78 -1.33 3.79
C GLY A 243 23.71 -0.71 4.66
N SER A 244 23.69 0.62 4.73
CA SER A 244 22.62 1.36 5.38
C SER A 244 22.10 2.50 4.50
N ILE A 245 20.78 2.71 4.60
CA ILE A 245 20.05 3.77 3.92
C ILE A 245 19.37 4.58 5.01
N ALA A 246 19.53 5.90 4.99
CA ALA A 246 18.74 6.78 5.83
C ALA A 246 17.72 7.55 4.98
N CYS A 247 16.50 7.67 5.50
CA CYS A 247 15.41 8.39 4.86
C CYS A 247 14.91 9.51 5.77
N VAL A 248 14.73 10.70 5.20
CA VAL A 248 14.00 11.82 5.82
C VAL A 248 12.58 11.82 5.27
N GLU A 249 11.61 11.68 6.15
CA GLU A 249 10.21 11.54 5.77
C GLU A 249 9.38 12.68 6.33
N LYS A 250 8.65 13.33 5.44
CA LYS A 250 7.85 14.50 5.76
C LYS A 250 6.49 14.45 5.08
N LEU A 251 5.55 15.16 5.67
CA LEU A 251 4.22 15.38 5.11
C LEU A 251 3.82 16.83 5.18
N GLN A 252 2.83 17.17 4.36
CA GLN A 252 2.14 18.44 4.42
C GLN A 252 0.65 18.20 4.22
N LEU A 253 -0.16 18.81 5.08
CA LEU A 253 -1.61 18.84 4.95
C LEU A 253 -2.03 20.17 4.36
N CYS A 254 -2.99 20.18 3.46
CA CYS A 254 -3.60 21.42 3.00
C CYS A 254 -5.12 21.31 3.04
N ASN A 255 -5.79 22.42 3.30
CA ASN A 255 -7.26 22.51 3.30
C ASN A 255 -7.70 23.88 2.77
N ASP A 256 -8.98 24.00 2.44
CA ASP A 256 -9.61 25.26 2.08
C ASP A 256 -10.51 25.76 3.22
N PHE A 257 -10.12 26.85 3.86
CA PHE A 257 -10.85 27.45 4.98
C PHE A 257 -11.77 28.60 4.53
N GLY A 258 -12.13 28.65 3.25
CA GLY A 258 -13.04 29.65 2.66
C GLY A 258 -12.40 31.02 2.39
N ARG A 259 -11.20 31.27 2.93
CA ARG A 259 -10.36 32.45 2.60
C ARG A 259 -9.24 32.13 1.61
N GLY A 260 -9.18 30.89 1.14
CA GLY A 260 -8.12 30.36 0.30
C GLY A 260 -7.58 29.05 0.86
N ARG A 261 -6.72 28.44 0.04
CA ARG A 261 -6.02 27.20 0.39
C ARG A 261 -4.86 27.51 1.33
N GLU A 262 -4.89 26.94 2.53
CA GLU A 262 -3.80 27.02 3.50
C GLU A 262 -3.18 25.62 3.66
N CYS A 263 -1.87 25.57 3.89
CA CYS A 263 -1.13 24.33 4.13
C CYS A 263 -0.39 24.40 5.47
N SER A 264 -0.28 23.26 6.15
CA SER A 264 0.62 23.09 7.28
C SER A 264 2.08 23.27 6.85
N PRO A 265 3.00 23.56 7.78
CA PRO A 265 4.42 23.37 7.50
C PRO A 265 4.71 21.90 7.17
N TRP A 266 5.83 21.66 6.50
CA TRP A 266 6.36 20.31 6.34
C TRP A 266 6.80 19.78 7.69
N THR A 267 6.25 18.65 8.08
CA THR A 267 6.49 18.05 9.39
C THR A 267 6.76 16.56 9.25
N GLY A 268 7.33 15.95 10.28
CA GLY A 268 7.54 14.51 10.34
C GLY A 268 6.23 13.71 10.27
N VAL A 269 6.29 12.54 9.62
CA VAL A 269 5.21 11.53 9.49
C VAL A 269 4.83 10.84 10.80
N VAL A 270 5.65 11.02 11.83
CA VAL A 270 5.57 10.48 13.17
C VAL A 270 5.36 11.62 14.15
N ARG A 271 4.36 11.45 15.02
CA ARG A 271 4.11 12.34 16.14
C ARG A 271 5.16 12.10 17.24
N GLY A 272 5.94 13.12 17.59
CA GLY A 272 6.95 13.05 18.67
C GLY A 272 6.32 12.83 20.06
N GLU A 273 7.16 12.63 21.09
CA GLU A 273 6.73 12.33 22.48
C GLU A 273 5.75 13.34 23.06
N ASN A 274 5.89 14.62 22.70
CA ASN A 274 5.01 15.68 23.18
C ASN A 274 3.65 15.71 22.45
N GLY A 275 3.39 14.81 21.49
CA GLY A 275 2.20 14.92 20.68
C GLY A 275 2.21 16.12 19.72
N GLU A 276 3.31 16.87 19.65
CA GLU A 276 3.43 18.03 18.77
C GLU A 276 4.05 17.58 17.46
N VAL A 277 3.18 17.18 16.54
CA VAL A 277 3.44 17.52 15.15
C VAL A 277 3.23 19.04 15.08
N ASP A 278 4.04 19.79 14.33
CA ASP A 278 3.82 21.22 14.07
C ASP A 278 2.60 21.46 13.16
N LEU A 279 1.50 20.78 13.48
CA LEU A 279 0.19 20.93 12.90
C LEU A 279 -0.68 21.83 13.77
N GLY A 280 -0.26 22.24 14.97
CA GLY A 280 -1.13 22.84 16.00
C GLY A 280 -2.09 23.89 15.46
N GLU A 281 -1.58 24.97 14.87
CA GLU A 281 -2.43 26.03 14.30
C GLU A 281 -3.30 25.55 13.12
N PHE A 282 -2.78 24.66 12.28
CA PHE A 282 -3.51 24.10 11.15
C PHE A 282 -4.64 23.16 11.61
N TYR A 283 -4.35 22.28 12.56
CA TYR A 283 -5.25 21.29 13.12
C TYR A 283 -6.40 21.97 13.88
N GLU A 284 -6.13 23.06 14.61
CA GLU A 284 -7.21 23.78 15.30
C GLU A 284 -8.18 24.51 14.37
N LYS A 285 -7.74 24.88 13.17
CA LYS A 285 -8.64 25.43 12.12
C LYS A 285 -9.50 24.35 11.45
N CYS A 286 -9.09 23.08 11.50
CA CYS A 286 -9.79 21.97 10.87
C CYS A 286 -11.14 21.69 11.52
N GLY A 287 -12.15 21.40 10.70
CA GLY A 287 -13.45 20.91 11.16
C GLY A 287 -13.34 19.50 11.76
N SER A 288 -14.41 19.03 12.41
CA SER A 288 -14.43 17.69 13.03
C SER A 288 -14.18 16.56 12.02
N GLU A 289 -14.73 16.65 10.80
CA GLU A 289 -14.48 15.67 9.74
C GLU A 289 -13.00 15.64 9.34
N ASP A 290 -12.39 16.82 9.14
CA ASP A 290 -10.98 16.93 8.79
C ASP A 290 -10.08 16.43 9.93
N LYS A 291 -10.40 16.75 11.19
CA LYS A 291 -9.68 16.23 12.36
C LYS A 291 -9.76 14.70 12.42
N GLY A 292 -10.93 14.11 12.14
CA GLY A 292 -11.12 12.67 12.05
C GLY A 292 -10.31 12.03 10.92
N MET A 293 -10.23 12.68 9.75
CA MET A 293 -9.40 12.27 8.61
C MET A 293 -7.91 12.33 8.93
N ILE A 294 -7.46 13.41 9.57
CA ILE A 294 -6.08 13.55 10.02
C ILE A 294 -5.76 12.44 11.02
N GLY A 295 -6.64 12.14 11.97
CA GLY A 295 -6.47 11.02 12.89
C GLY A 295 -6.31 9.66 12.17
N LEU A 296 -7.05 9.45 11.07
CA LEU A 296 -7.01 8.20 10.30
C LEU A 296 -5.70 8.05 9.53
N LEU A 297 -5.24 9.13 8.91
CA LEU A 297 -4.02 9.15 8.09
C LEU A 297 -2.75 9.35 8.95
N PHE A 298 -2.91 9.84 10.18
CA PHE A 298 -1.87 10.04 11.20
C PHE A 298 -2.24 9.38 12.52
N PRO A 299 -2.39 8.03 12.54
CA PRO A 299 -2.63 7.32 13.78
C PRO A 299 -1.53 7.62 14.79
N ARG A 300 -1.92 7.73 16.06
CA ARG A 300 -0.98 7.96 17.18
C ARG A 300 0.09 6.87 17.29
N LYS A 301 -0.24 5.64 16.84
CA LYS A 301 0.67 4.50 16.86
C LYS A 301 1.17 4.22 15.44
N LEU A 302 2.48 4.05 15.36
CA LEU A 302 3.34 4.29 14.20
C LEU A 302 3.40 3.20 13.13
N ALA A 303 2.50 2.24 13.19
CA ALA A 303 2.61 1.03 12.38
C ALA A 303 2.44 1.32 10.88
N GLY A 304 3.51 1.12 10.10
CA GLY A 304 3.50 1.17 8.63
C GLY A 304 3.53 2.57 7.98
N LEU A 305 3.84 3.65 8.70
CA LEU A 305 3.83 5.01 8.14
C LEU A 305 5.20 5.56 7.73
N THR A 306 6.28 4.86 8.04
CA THR A 306 7.66 5.24 7.67
C THR A 306 8.24 4.19 6.74
N VAL A 307 9.05 4.62 5.77
CA VAL A 307 9.79 3.74 4.87
C VAL A 307 10.66 2.76 5.67
N GLY A 308 11.26 3.22 6.77
CA GLY A 308 12.01 2.33 7.66
C GLY A 308 11.13 1.26 8.31
N HIS A 309 9.93 1.62 8.77
CA HIS A 309 9.04 0.64 9.39
C HIS A 309 8.53 -0.39 8.39
N THR A 310 8.18 0.02 7.17
CA THR A 310 7.78 -0.90 6.10
C THR A 310 8.94 -1.77 5.62
N ALA A 311 10.17 -1.23 5.58
CA ALA A 311 11.36 -2.01 5.27
C ALA A 311 11.59 -3.13 6.31
N SER A 312 11.46 -2.79 7.60
CA SER A 312 11.56 -3.78 8.68
C SER A 312 10.43 -4.80 8.64
N GLY A 313 9.20 -4.40 8.27
CA GLY A 313 8.05 -5.29 8.18
C GLY A 313 8.10 -6.22 6.96
N ALA A 314 8.62 -5.74 5.83
CA ALA A 314 8.86 -6.55 4.64
C ALA A 314 9.94 -7.62 4.87
N GLY A 315 10.91 -7.35 5.76
CA GLY A 315 11.94 -8.30 6.12
C GLY A 315 12.81 -8.68 4.91
N SER A 316 12.90 -9.98 4.60
CA SER A 316 13.66 -10.49 3.45
C SER A 316 12.95 -10.32 2.10
N ASN A 317 11.69 -9.88 2.07
CA ASN A 317 10.93 -9.62 0.84
C ASN A 317 11.31 -8.29 0.19
N ILE A 318 12.61 -8.10 -0.08
CA ILE A 318 13.12 -6.94 -0.80
C ILE A 318 13.01 -7.15 -2.32
N ALA A 319 13.02 -6.07 -3.10
CA ALA A 319 12.93 -6.14 -4.56
C ALA A 319 14.07 -6.98 -5.15
N ALA A 320 15.29 -6.89 -4.60
CA ALA A 320 16.45 -7.68 -5.03
C ALA A 320 16.21 -9.18 -4.84
N ALA A 321 15.52 -9.58 -3.77
CA ALA A 321 15.21 -10.97 -3.46
C ALA A 321 14.28 -11.61 -4.50
N ARG A 322 13.48 -10.81 -5.22
CA ARG A 322 12.63 -11.29 -6.34
C ARG A 322 13.43 -11.75 -7.55
N SER A 323 14.70 -11.36 -7.63
CA SER A 323 15.62 -11.72 -8.70
C SER A 323 16.57 -12.87 -8.31
N LEU A 324 16.29 -13.58 -7.22
CA LEU A 324 17.12 -14.70 -6.79
C LEU A 324 16.85 -15.95 -7.62
N LEU A 325 17.94 -16.54 -8.11
CA LEU A 325 17.97 -17.83 -8.78
C LEU A 325 18.70 -18.84 -7.90
N MET A 326 18.09 -19.99 -7.63
CA MET A 326 18.79 -21.12 -7.03
C MET A 326 19.51 -21.91 -8.12
N ALA A 327 20.83 -22.00 -8.03
CA ALA A 327 21.66 -22.75 -8.96
C ALA A 327 22.42 -23.87 -8.22
N PRO A 328 22.63 -25.05 -8.85
CA PRO A 328 23.49 -26.07 -8.27
C PRO A 328 24.94 -25.59 -8.20
N GLY A 329 25.63 -25.88 -7.09
CA GLY A 329 27.04 -25.56 -6.91
C GLY A 329 27.78 -26.56 -6.01
N PRO A 330 29.13 -26.51 -5.98
CA PRO A 330 29.93 -27.25 -5.00
C PRO A 330 29.41 -27.03 -3.57
N GLY A 331 28.90 -28.11 -2.96
CA GLY A 331 28.41 -28.09 -1.57
C GLY A 331 26.91 -27.80 -1.40
N GLY A 332 26.12 -27.64 -2.46
CA GLY A 332 24.66 -27.50 -2.34
C GLY A 332 24.03 -26.59 -3.40
N LEU A 333 22.90 -26.00 -3.04
CA LEU A 333 22.27 -24.95 -3.85
C LEU A 333 22.90 -23.61 -3.49
N TRP A 334 23.35 -22.86 -4.49
CA TRP A 334 23.79 -21.48 -4.38
C TRP A 334 22.64 -20.56 -4.74
N GLU A 335 22.54 -19.44 -4.03
CA GLU A 335 21.61 -18.37 -4.37
C GLU A 335 22.36 -17.32 -5.19
N MET A 336 21.80 -16.94 -6.35
CA MET A 336 22.39 -15.99 -7.27
C MET A 336 21.43 -14.82 -7.53
N GLN A 337 21.87 -13.58 -7.37
CA GLN A 337 21.09 -12.40 -7.76
C GLN A 337 21.22 -12.17 -9.27
N THR A 338 20.08 -12.16 -9.97
CA THR A 338 20.03 -12.01 -11.43
C THR A 338 19.82 -10.56 -11.89
N ALA A 339 19.41 -9.66 -11.00
CA ALA A 339 19.27 -8.25 -11.35
C ALA A 339 20.64 -7.61 -11.68
N ASP A 340 20.70 -6.85 -12.78
CA ASP A 340 21.89 -6.10 -13.24
C ASP A 340 22.40 -5.10 -12.18
N GLY A 341 21.48 -4.66 -11.32
CA GLY A 341 21.82 -4.14 -10.01
C GLY A 341 22.32 -2.70 -9.98
N GLU A 342 22.38 -1.98 -11.10
CA GLU A 342 22.59 -0.53 -11.08
C GLU A 342 21.36 0.15 -10.45
N GLU A 343 21.59 0.94 -9.40
CA GLU A 343 20.53 1.65 -8.64
C GLU A 343 19.49 0.73 -7.97
N GLN A 344 19.84 -0.53 -7.68
CA GLN A 344 18.99 -1.46 -6.94
C GLN A 344 18.47 -0.86 -5.62
N TRP A 345 19.30 -0.11 -4.89
CA TRP A 345 18.84 0.54 -3.65
C TRP A 345 17.69 1.52 -3.87
N LYS A 346 17.60 2.16 -5.04
CA LYS A 346 16.49 3.06 -5.39
C LYS A 346 15.21 2.26 -5.64
N ALA A 347 15.32 1.10 -6.27
CA ALA A 347 14.19 0.19 -6.44
C ALA A 347 13.66 -0.30 -5.07
N GLU A 348 14.56 -0.58 -4.12
CA GLU A 348 14.16 -0.94 -2.76
C GLU A 348 13.37 0.15 -2.06
N VAL A 349 13.91 1.37 -1.99
CA VAL A 349 13.22 2.47 -1.31
C VAL A 349 11.94 2.87 -2.03
N SER A 350 11.88 2.74 -3.36
CA SER A 350 10.66 2.94 -4.16
C SER A 350 9.58 1.93 -3.77
N GLN A 351 9.93 0.64 -3.70
CA GLN A 351 9.00 -0.40 -3.28
C GLN A 351 8.52 -0.17 -1.84
N TRP A 352 9.41 0.18 -0.91
CA TRP A 352 9.00 0.49 0.46
C TRP A 352 8.11 1.73 0.55
N PHE A 353 8.36 2.75 -0.28
CA PHE A 353 7.49 3.91 -0.38
C PHE A 353 6.11 3.53 -0.94
N ASP A 354 6.04 2.67 -1.95
CA ASP A 354 4.78 2.09 -2.42
C ASP A 354 4.07 1.32 -1.30
N ILE A 355 4.80 0.53 -0.48
CA ILE A 355 4.24 -0.19 0.68
C ILE A 355 3.63 0.79 1.68
N VAL A 356 4.28 1.91 1.96
CA VAL A 356 3.71 2.96 2.82
C VAL A 356 2.40 3.48 2.23
N LEU A 357 2.37 3.85 0.94
CA LEU A 357 1.17 4.39 0.29
C LEU A 357 0.02 3.37 0.27
N ALA A 358 0.31 2.11 -0.09
CA ALA A 358 -0.65 1.02 -0.06
C ALA A 358 -1.15 0.74 1.38
N SER A 359 -0.28 0.83 2.39
CA SER A 359 -0.68 0.70 3.80
C SER A 359 -1.66 1.80 4.21
N MET A 360 -1.45 3.05 3.75
CA MET A 360 -2.40 4.15 4.00
C MET A 360 -3.76 3.91 3.33
N GLN A 361 -3.78 3.36 2.11
CA GLN A 361 -5.02 2.98 1.44
C GLN A 361 -5.75 1.84 2.17
N LEU A 362 -5.01 0.80 2.56
CA LEU A 362 -5.56 -0.34 3.29
C LEU A 362 -6.01 0.04 4.71
N ALA A 363 -5.37 0.99 5.37
CA ALA A 363 -5.80 1.50 6.66
C ALA A 363 -7.23 2.04 6.62
N VAL A 364 -7.61 2.73 5.53
CA VAL A 364 -8.99 3.20 5.32
C VAL A 364 -9.96 2.04 5.14
N LEU A 365 -9.56 1.00 4.40
CA LEU A 365 -10.38 -0.20 4.22
C LEU A 365 -10.55 -0.98 5.52
N TYR A 366 -9.50 -1.11 6.31
CA TYR A 366 -9.49 -1.88 7.55
C TYR A 366 -10.14 -1.17 8.73
N PHE A 367 -10.27 0.16 8.66
CA PHE A 367 -10.97 0.94 9.68
C PHE A 367 -12.40 0.42 9.94
N PRO A 368 -13.24 0.18 8.92
CA PRO A 368 -14.54 -0.46 9.08
C PRO A 368 -14.51 -2.01 9.10
N THR A 369 -13.54 -2.69 8.49
CA THR A 369 -13.63 -4.16 8.32
C THR A 369 -12.77 -4.99 9.27
N SER A 370 -11.92 -4.37 10.06
CA SER A 370 -10.72 -4.95 10.68
C SER A 370 -9.71 -5.49 9.66
N PRO A 371 -8.40 -5.47 9.97
CA PRO A 371 -7.40 -6.16 9.16
C PRO A 371 -7.66 -7.68 9.20
N PRO A 372 -7.64 -8.38 8.05
CA PRO A 372 -8.01 -9.80 7.98
C PRO A 372 -6.98 -10.74 8.64
N PHE A 373 -5.77 -10.24 8.90
CA PHE A 373 -4.65 -10.99 9.47
C PHE A 373 -4.52 -10.81 10.98
N LEU A 374 -5.46 -10.13 11.62
CA LEU A 374 -5.43 -9.90 13.06
C LEU A 374 -6.50 -10.70 13.78
N ASP A 375 -6.11 -11.28 14.90
CA ASP A 375 -7.06 -11.81 15.86
C ASP A 375 -7.68 -10.65 16.65
N THR A 376 -8.92 -10.32 16.30
CA THR A 376 -9.68 -9.24 16.94
C THR A 376 -9.92 -9.46 18.43
N SER A 377 -9.75 -10.68 18.95
CA SER A 377 -9.88 -10.96 20.40
C SER A 377 -8.77 -10.32 21.24
N LEU A 378 -7.64 -9.97 20.61
CA LEU A 378 -6.47 -9.39 21.24
C LEU A 378 -6.38 -7.86 21.05
N LEU A 379 -7.35 -7.29 20.35
CA LEU A 379 -7.35 -5.89 19.95
C LEU A 379 -8.49 -5.14 20.60
N VAL A 380 -8.20 -3.90 20.97
CA VAL A 380 -9.22 -2.94 21.35
C VAL A 380 -9.50 -2.07 20.14
N ASN A 381 -10.78 -1.93 19.84
CA ASN A 381 -11.23 -0.98 18.86
C ASN A 381 -11.43 0.39 19.55
N GLU A 382 -10.45 1.27 19.39
CA GLU A 382 -10.54 2.64 19.86
C GLU A 382 -11.25 3.48 18.79
N MET A 383 -12.42 4.03 19.11
CA MET A 383 -13.12 4.96 18.23
C MET A 383 -12.96 6.39 18.74
N LEU A 384 -12.20 7.21 18.00
CA LEU A 384 -12.18 8.65 18.25
C LEU A 384 -13.54 9.26 17.86
N PRO A 385 -14.14 10.13 18.70
CA PRO A 385 -15.42 10.77 18.39
C PRO A 385 -15.46 11.44 17.01
N GLU A 386 -14.37 12.08 16.62
CA GLU A 386 -14.20 12.80 15.35
C GLU A 386 -14.11 11.87 14.14
N SER A 387 -13.67 10.62 14.32
CA SER A 387 -13.50 9.65 13.21
C SER A 387 -14.73 8.78 12.96
N ARG A 388 -15.81 8.91 13.77
CA ARG A 388 -17.03 8.08 13.64
C ARG A 388 -17.70 8.17 12.26
N PHE A 389 -17.61 9.33 11.60
CA PHE A 389 -18.21 9.50 10.28
C PHE A 389 -17.52 8.62 9.22
N ILE A 390 -16.24 8.27 9.40
CA ILE A 390 -15.47 7.50 8.41
C ILE A 390 -16.14 6.13 8.19
N CYS A 391 -16.64 5.50 9.26
CA CYS A 391 -17.26 4.18 9.23
C CYS A 391 -18.40 4.04 8.23
N THR A 392 -19.13 5.11 7.97
CA THR A 392 -20.29 5.13 7.05
C THR A 392 -19.98 5.78 5.71
N ASN A 393 -18.75 6.28 5.52
CA ASN A 393 -18.32 7.01 4.34
C ASN A 393 -17.19 6.32 3.56
N VAL A 394 -16.69 5.16 3.99
CA VAL A 394 -15.78 4.35 3.16
C VAL A 394 -16.56 3.75 1.98
N LEU A 395 -16.11 4.09 0.78
CA LEU A 395 -16.60 3.59 -0.49
C LEU A 395 -15.79 2.36 -0.88
N VAL A 396 -16.51 1.26 -1.12
CA VAL A 396 -15.94 0.08 -1.75
C VAL A 396 -16.69 -0.23 -3.03
N ASN A 397 -15.98 -0.58 -4.10
CA ASN A 397 -16.69 -1.17 -5.24
C ASN A 397 -16.90 -2.66 -4.97
N THR A 398 -18.11 -3.12 -5.23
CA THR A 398 -18.49 -4.51 -4.99
C THR A 398 -19.21 -5.07 -6.21
N THR A 399 -18.73 -6.22 -6.67
CA THR A 399 -19.40 -6.98 -7.72
C THR A 399 -20.64 -7.70 -7.19
N LYS A 400 -20.70 -7.97 -5.86
CA LYS A 400 -21.75 -8.78 -5.24
C LYS A 400 -23.02 -8.00 -4.90
N HIS A 401 -22.95 -6.67 -4.76
CA HIS A 401 -24.12 -5.85 -4.52
C HIS A 401 -24.46 -5.02 -5.75
N THR A 402 -25.39 -5.51 -6.57
CA THR A 402 -26.24 -4.60 -7.32
C THR A 402 -27.12 -3.90 -6.30
N SER A 403 -26.84 -2.65 -5.97
CA SER A 403 -27.84 -1.77 -5.36
C SER A 403 -28.92 -1.53 -6.42
N ILE A 404 -29.73 -2.56 -6.66
CA ILE A 404 -31.01 -2.40 -7.32
C ILE A 404 -31.76 -1.45 -6.39
N ARG A 405 -31.90 -0.18 -6.78
CA ARG A 405 -32.68 0.78 -6.01
C ARG A 405 -34.03 0.12 -5.79
N TYR A 406 -34.32 -0.29 -4.56
CA TYR A 406 -35.56 -0.96 -4.21
C TYR A 406 -36.75 -0.12 -4.70
N LEU A 407 -36.64 1.21 -4.57
CA LEU A 407 -37.58 2.17 -5.13
C LEU A 407 -37.72 2.04 -6.67
N GLY A 408 -36.61 1.85 -7.40
CA GLY A 408 -36.62 1.61 -8.84
C GLY A 408 -37.35 0.33 -9.22
N VAL A 409 -37.07 -0.80 -8.54
CA VAL A 409 -37.81 -2.05 -8.79
C VAL A 409 -39.27 -1.93 -8.39
N VAL A 410 -39.57 -1.35 -7.23
CA VAL A 410 -40.96 -1.14 -6.78
C VAL A 410 -41.70 -0.23 -7.75
N THR A 411 -41.07 0.81 -8.31
CA THR A 411 -41.71 1.63 -9.34
C THR A 411 -41.94 0.86 -10.63
N ILE A 412 -40.98 0.09 -11.13
CA ILE A 412 -41.14 -0.71 -12.36
C ILE A 412 -42.25 -1.75 -12.18
N VAL A 413 -42.23 -2.48 -11.06
CA VAL A 413 -43.25 -3.49 -10.73
C VAL A 413 -44.61 -2.82 -10.53
N GLY A 414 -44.67 -1.72 -9.78
CA GLY A 414 -45.90 -0.96 -9.54
C GLY A 414 -46.54 -0.42 -10.82
N TRP A 415 -45.74 0.16 -11.72
CA TRP A 415 -46.21 0.62 -13.03
C TRP A 415 -46.65 -0.53 -13.94
N SER A 416 -45.96 -1.67 -13.90
CA SER A 416 -46.34 -2.86 -14.65
C SER A 416 -47.68 -3.42 -14.16
N LEU A 417 -47.90 -3.46 -12.84
CA LEU A 417 -49.17 -3.88 -12.24
C LEU A 417 -50.32 -2.90 -12.56
N LEU A 418 -50.05 -1.60 -12.54
CA LEU A 418 -51.04 -0.59 -12.96
C LEU A 418 -51.40 -0.72 -14.43
N ALA A 419 -50.42 -0.87 -15.32
CA ALA A 419 -50.66 -1.01 -16.76
C ALA A 419 -51.44 -2.29 -17.07
N THR A 420 -51.11 -3.41 -16.43
CA THR A 420 -51.86 -4.67 -16.59
C THR A 420 -53.27 -4.59 -16.01
N GLY A 421 -53.44 -3.98 -14.83
CA GLY A 421 -54.75 -3.73 -14.23
C GLY A 421 -55.63 -2.82 -15.10
N MET A 422 -55.05 -1.77 -15.67
CA MET A 422 -55.77 -0.84 -16.55
C MET A 422 -56.14 -1.50 -17.88
N SER A 423 -55.24 -2.29 -18.48
CA SER A 423 -55.52 -3.09 -19.67
C SER A 423 -56.68 -4.08 -19.43
N TRP A 424 -56.68 -4.78 -18.29
CA TRP A 424 -57.76 -5.68 -17.91
C TRP A 424 -59.09 -4.96 -17.70
N TRP A 425 -59.08 -3.80 -17.03
CA TRP A 425 -60.28 -2.99 -16.82
C TRP A 425 -60.87 -2.49 -18.13
N ILE A 426 -60.02 -1.99 -19.05
CA ILE A 426 -60.44 -1.56 -20.38
C ILE A 426 -61.08 -2.73 -21.14
N ARG A 427 -60.44 -3.90 -21.14
CA ARG A 427 -60.99 -5.10 -21.79
C ARG A 427 -62.35 -5.50 -21.21
N ARG A 428 -62.48 -5.55 -19.88
CA ARG A 428 -63.73 -5.92 -19.23
C ARG A 428 -64.85 -4.92 -19.52
N ARG A 429 -64.52 -3.63 -19.57
CA ARG A 429 -65.48 -2.58 -19.90
C ARG A 429 -65.87 -2.64 -21.38
N TRP A 430 -64.92 -2.92 -22.27
CA TRP A 430 -65.20 -3.16 -23.69
C TRP A 430 -66.15 -4.34 -23.90
N GLU A 431 -65.90 -5.47 -23.24
CA GLU A 431 -66.78 -6.65 -23.31
C GLU A 431 -68.20 -6.36 -22.80
N HIS A 432 -68.35 -5.51 -21.78
CA HIS A 432 -69.66 -5.11 -21.26
C HIS A 432 -70.41 -4.13 -22.17
N TRP A 433 -69.70 -3.22 -22.85
CA TRP A 433 -70.28 -2.21 -23.73
C TRP A 433 -70.49 -2.69 -25.17
N SER A 434 -69.91 -3.83 -25.55
CA SER A 434 -70.01 -4.40 -26.89
C SER A 434 -70.72 -5.78 -26.93
N PRO A 435 -71.94 -5.94 -26.37
CA PRO A 435 -72.70 -7.18 -26.57
C PRO A 435 -73.13 -7.35 -28.05
N ASP A 436 -73.35 -6.26 -28.79
CA ASP A 436 -74.01 -6.32 -30.11
C ASP A 436 -73.09 -6.47 -31.34
N LEU A 437 -71.77 -6.27 -31.21
CA LEU A 437 -70.84 -6.45 -32.35
C LEU A 437 -70.47 -7.92 -32.63
N ARG A 438 -70.93 -8.88 -31.82
CA ARG A 438 -70.70 -10.32 -32.08
C ARG A 438 -71.67 -10.93 -33.09
N GLN A 439 -72.75 -10.25 -33.48
CA GLN A 439 -73.72 -10.83 -34.42
C GLN A 439 -73.43 -10.56 -35.92
N THR A 440 -72.43 -9.74 -36.27
CA THR A 440 -72.14 -9.43 -37.69
C THR A 440 -70.80 -9.96 -38.22
N ALA A 441 -69.98 -10.60 -37.39
CA ALA A 441 -68.76 -11.26 -37.87
C ALA A 441 -69.08 -12.70 -38.35
N GLY A 442 -69.74 -12.77 -39.51
CA GLY A 442 -69.88 -14.01 -40.27
C GLY A 442 -68.53 -14.58 -40.69
N ALA A 443 -68.42 -15.90 -40.55
CA ALA A 443 -67.54 -16.85 -41.23
C ALA A 443 -66.28 -16.32 -41.96
N PRO A 444 -65.07 -16.65 -41.48
CA PRO A 444 -63.91 -16.67 -42.36
C PRO A 444 -63.96 -17.90 -43.26
N SER A 445 -63.99 -17.65 -44.56
CA SER A 445 -63.75 -18.62 -45.62
C SER A 445 -62.38 -19.29 -45.47
N ASN A 446 -62.37 -20.60 -45.62
CA ASN A 446 -61.19 -21.42 -45.88
C ASN A 446 -60.28 -20.78 -46.94
N ALA A 447 -59.13 -20.27 -46.53
CA ALA A 447 -58.01 -19.98 -47.41
C ALA A 447 -56.80 -20.77 -46.90
N GLN A 448 -56.47 -21.82 -47.65
CA GLN A 448 -55.27 -22.62 -47.48
C GLN A 448 -54.02 -21.73 -47.56
N ALA A 449 -53.20 -21.76 -46.52
CA ALA A 449 -51.83 -21.30 -46.59
C ALA A 449 -50.95 -22.44 -47.16
N PRO A 450 -50.09 -22.16 -48.16
CA PRO A 450 -49.18 -23.16 -48.68
C PRO A 450 -48.02 -23.43 -47.73
N ASN A 451 -47.63 -24.71 -47.66
CA ASN A 451 -46.37 -25.16 -47.09
C ASN A 451 -45.20 -24.55 -47.87
N ALA A 452 -44.27 -23.92 -47.15
CA ALA A 452 -42.91 -23.67 -47.64
C ALA A 452 -41.93 -24.06 -46.52
N ILE A 453 -41.37 -25.25 -46.70
CA ILE A 453 -40.16 -25.75 -46.08
C ILE A 453 -38.97 -25.06 -46.78
N GLU A 454 -37.86 -24.96 -46.05
CA GLU A 454 -36.47 -25.00 -46.53
C GLU A 454 -35.62 -23.72 -46.65
N ALA A 455 -34.41 -23.89 -46.09
CA ALA A 455 -33.12 -23.32 -46.48
C ALA A 455 -32.80 -21.86 -46.09
N ALA A 456 -31.99 -21.71 -45.03
CA ALA A 456 -30.70 -21.00 -45.12
C ALA A 456 -29.88 -21.25 -43.85
N GLN A 457 -28.97 -22.22 -43.97
CA GLN A 457 -27.83 -22.46 -43.09
C GLN A 457 -26.60 -21.97 -43.88
N VAL A 458 -25.61 -21.42 -43.17
CA VAL A 458 -24.18 -21.33 -43.54
C VAL A 458 -23.70 -20.15 -44.42
N ALA A 459 -22.59 -19.57 -43.93
CA ALA A 459 -21.52 -18.80 -44.58
C ALA A 459 -21.54 -17.27 -44.36
N ASP A 460 -20.69 -16.78 -43.45
CA ASP A 460 -19.45 -16.12 -43.89
C ASP A 460 -18.40 -16.12 -42.77
N GLU A 461 -17.34 -16.92 -42.97
CA GLU A 461 -16.03 -16.75 -42.36
C GLU A 461 -15.20 -15.86 -43.29
N THR A 462 -14.53 -14.85 -42.74
CA THR A 462 -13.28 -14.17 -43.18
C THR A 462 -13.38 -12.72 -42.69
N GLY A 463 -12.42 -12.08 -42.06
CA GLY A 463 -11.03 -12.35 -41.77
C GLY A 463 -10.42 -10.98 -41.44
N MET A 464 -9.68 -10.86 -40.35
CA MET A 464 -8.49 -9.98 -40.29
C MET A 464 -7.78 -10.20 -38.96
N GLU A 465 -6.76 -11.05 -39.05
CA GLU A 465 -5.57 -10.95 -38.21
C GLU A 465 -4.98 -9.54 -38.33
N GLY A 466 -4.89 -8.85 -37.20
CA GLY A 466 -4.12 -7.63 -37.04
C GLY A 466 -3.07 -7.85 -35.96
N ALA A 467 -1.98 -8.51 -36.34
CA ALA A 467 -0.78 -8.60 -35.53
C ALA A 467 -0.19 -7.19 -35.34
N LEU A 468 -0.19 -6.70 -34.10
CA LEU A 468 0.58 -5.53 -33.69
C LEU A 468 2.02 -5.97 -33.36
N PRO A 469 3.05 -5.38 -33.98
CA PRO A 469 4.43 -5.68 -33.63
C PRO A 469 4.76 -5.07 -32.26
N LEU A 470 5.24 -5.92 -31.36
CA LEU A 470 5.96 -5.52 -30.16
C LEU A 470 7.16 -4.64 -30.58
N ARG A 471 7.12 -3.36 -30.22
CA ARG A 471 8.30 -2.51 -30.20
C ARG A 471 9.10 -2.80 -28.93
N PRO A 472 10.43 -2.89 -29.00
CA PRO A 472 11.26 -2.81 -27.81
C PRO A 472 11.23 -1.36 -27.30
N LEU A 473 11.00 -1.18 -25.99
CA LEU A 473 11.27 0.09 -25.33
C LEU A 473 12.59 -0.01 -24.53
N PRO A 474 13.35 1.11 -24.48
CA PRO A 474 14.66 1.22 -23.86
C PRO A 474 14.63 1.23 -22.33
#